data_AF-A0AAD7U095-F1
#
_entry.id   AF-A0AAD7U095-F1
#
_cell.length_a   1.000
_cell.length_b   1.000
_cell.length_c   1.000
_cell.angle_alpha   90.00
_cell.angle_beta   90.00
_cell.angle_gamma   90.00
#
_symmetry.space_group_name_H-M   'P 1'
#
loop_
_entity.id
_entity.type
_entity.pdbx_description
1 polymer ?
#
loop_
_entity_poly.entity_id
_entity_poly.type
_entity_poly.pdbx_seq_one_letter_code
_entity_poly.pdbx_strand_id
1 'polypeptide(L)'
;MSSSLALEPATAPSASKTLDVARSSTSNSAEDAYEDELALMAEVRAYFDLSSRVSGSMCNVAPKYSTDERSYQRFVDYVTQAIDEHLLYAFEATLLNTLAEGLGLTAEDAGARCARYLAEDADIAARREILLAKKRRLDKVHKELYNFGL
;
A
#
# COMPACT_ATOMS: atom_id res chain seq x y z
N MET A 1 17.67 65.36 3.55
CA MET A 1 16.54 65.14 4.48
C MET A 1 16.92 63.89 5.27
N SER A 2 17.54 64.06 6.44
CA SER A 2 16.83 64.11 7.75
C SER A 2 16.14 62.75 8.01
N SER A 3 16.34 61.98 9.06
CA SER A 3 17.08 62.07 10.32
C SER A 3 17.18 60.61 10.83
N SER A 4 18.32 60.11 11.30
CA SER A 4 18.68 59.96 12.73
C SER A 4 17.52 59.77 13.72
N LEU A 5 17.48 58.60 14.37
CA LEU A 5 17.12 58.48 15.79
C LEU A 5 17.72 57.18 16.35
N ALA A 6 18.84 57.36 17.03
CA ALA A 6 19.45 56.40 17.95
C ALA A 6 18.59 56.25 19.21
N LEU A 7 18.62 55.07 19.84
CA LEU A 7 18.50 54.98 21.30
C LEU A 7 19.41 53.86 21.82
N GLU A 8 20.32 54.27 22.69
CA GLU A 8 21.29 53.49 23.44
C GLU A 8 20.67 52.87 24.72
N PRO A 9 21.42 52.12 25.54
CA PRO A 9 20.94 50.97 26.31
C PRO A 9 20.43 51.32 27.72
N ALA A 10 19.54 50.47 28.25
CA ALA A 10 19.08 50.53 29.63
C ALA A 10 19.52 49.26 30.40
N THR A 11 20.68 49.38 31.03
CA THR A 11 20.94 49.08 32.45
C THR A 11 20.13 47.94 33.11
N ALA A 12 20.83 46.85 33.42
CA ALA A 12 20.41 45.86 34.41
C ALA A 12 20.50 46.43 35.84
N PRO A 13 19.62 45.99 36.75
CA PRO A 13 19.99 45.85 38.15
C PRO A 13 19.95 44.37 38.55
N SER A 14 21.11 43.88 38.98
CA SER A 14 21.26 42.71 39.85
C SER A 14 20.69 43.04 41.23
N ALA A 15 19.76 42.24 41.73
CA ALA A 15 19.51 42.09 43.16
C ALA A 15 18.84 40.74 43.44
N SER A 16 19.63 39.85 44.02
CA SER A 16 19.28 38.59 44.64
C SER A 16 18.17 38.71 45.68
N LYS A 17 17.13 37.87 45.58
CA LYS A 17 16.37 37.36 46.73
C LYS A 17 16.02 35.90 46.48
N THR A 18 16.79 35.01 47.10
CA THR A 18 16.33 33.69 47.51
C THR A 18 15.08 33.86 48.36
N LEU A 19 13.96 33.28 47.92
CA LEU A 19 12.79 33.08 48.75
C LEU A 19 12.13 31.78 48.32
N ASP A 20 12.33 30.77 49.15
CA ASP A 20 11.60 29.53 49.21
C ASP A 20 10.09 29.80 49.09
N VAL A 21 9.45 29.24 48.07
CA VAL A 21 7.99 29.12 48.04
C VAL A 21 7.67 27.64 48.03
N ALA A 22 7.32 27.20 49.23
CA ALA A 22 6.73 25.95 49.57
C ALA A 22 5.65 25.53 48.55
N ARG A 23 5.62 24.22 48.32
CA ARG A 23 4.47 23.45 47.86
C ARG A 23 3.23 23.85 48.67
N SER A 24 2.49 24.86 48.23
CA SER A 24 1.18 25.19 48.77
C SER A 24 0.15 24.27 48.12
N SER A 25 -0.04 23.15 48.79
CA SER A 25 -1.31 22.44 48.71
C SER A 25 -2.43 23.38 49.17
N THR A 26 -3.54 23.33 48.43
CA THR A 26 -4.90 23.79 48.79
C THR A 26 -5.16 25.30 48.92
N SER A 27 -5.77 25.86 47.87
CA SER A 27 -6.83 26.87 48.03
C SER A 27 -8.07 26.45 47.23
N ASN A 28 -9.17 26.34 47.96
CA ASN A 28 -10.54 26.02 47.57
C ASN A 28 -10.99 26.39 46.15
N SER A 29 -11.78 25.47 45.60
CA SER A 29 -12.58 25.51 44.37
C SER A 29 -13.34 26.83 44.16
N ALA A 30 -12.82 27.69 43.30
CA ALA A 30 -13.69 28.20 42.24
C ALA A 30 -13.83 27.02 41.28
N GLU A 31 -15.05 26.58 40.98
CA GLU A 31 -15.29 25.64 39.87
C GLU A 31 -14.47 26.15 38.69
N ASP A 32 -13.52 25.35 38.20
CA ASP A 32 -12.69 25.77 37.07
C ASP A 32 -13.68 26.00 35.94
N ALA A 33 -13.89 27.27 35.55
CA ALA A 33 -15.02 27.65 34.69
C ALA A 33 -15.01 26.95 33.31
N TYR A 34 -13.95 26.20 33.02
CA TYR A 34 -13.65 25.49 31.80
C TYR A 34 -13.49 23.97 32.02
N GLU A 35 -13.90 23.40 33.16
CA GLU A 35 -13.85 21.94 33.37
C GLU A 35 -14.60 21.19 32.26
N ASP A 36 -15.77 21.68 31.87
CA ASP A 36 -16.59 21.11 30.80
C ASP A 36 -15.90 21.19 29.43
N GLU A 37 -15.24 22.31 29.13
CA GLU A 37 -14.50 22.48 27.88
C GLU A 37 -13.26 21.58 27.85
N LEU A 38 -12.57 21.41 28.98
CA LEU A 38 -11.42 20.52 29.11
C LEU A 38 -11.83 19.05 28.97
N ALA A 39 -12.99 18.67 29.52
CA ALA A 39 -13.58 17.36 29.35
C ALA A 39 -13.96 17.10 27.88
N LEU A 40 -14.55 18.09 27.21
CA LEU A 40 -14.86 18.01 25.78
C LEU A 40 -13.57 17.88 24.94
N MET A 41 -12.53 18.66 25.23
CA MET A 41 -11.25 18.54 24.53
C MET A 41 -10.59 17.18 24.77
N ALA A 42 -10.72 16.62 25.98
CA ALA A 42 -10.25 15.27 26.29
C ALA A 42 -11.06 14.19 25.56
N GLU A 43 -12.38 14.34 25.45
CA GLU A 43 -13.26 13.44 24.70
C GLU A 43 -13.00 13.49 23.20
N VAL A 44 -12.88 14.68 22.62
CA VAL A 44 -12.52 14.87 21.20
C VAL A 44 -11.16 14.23 20.92
N ARG A 45 -10.17 14.44 21.80
CA ARG A 45 -8.86 13.81 21.67
C ARG A 45 -8.94 12.29 21.80
N ALA A 46 -9.71 11.79 22.76
CA ALA A 46 -9.95 10.35 22.92
C ALA A 46 -10.67 9.75 21.70
N TYR A 47 -11.63 10.44 21.10
CA TYR A 47 -12.33 10.00 19.89
C TYR A 47 -11.38 9.86 18.70
N PHE A 48 -10.49 10.83 18.48
CA PHE A 48 -9.48 10.73 17.43
C PHE A 48 -8.43 9.64 17.75
N ASP A 49 -8.05 9.48 19.01
CA ASP A 49 -7.14 8.41 19.44
C ASP A 49 -7.78 7.01 19.29
N LEU A 50 -9.05 6.84 19.67
CA LEU A 50 -9.83 5.61 19.51
C LEU A 50 -10.10 5.29 18.05
N SER A 51 -10.50 6.28 17.26
CA SER A 51 -10.66 6.14 15.80
C SER A 51 -9.34 5.67 15.15
N SER A 52 -8.21 6.20 15.63
CA SER A 52 -6.89 5.74 15.18
C SER A 52 -6.55 4.33 15.69
N ARG A 53 -7.00 3.91 16.87
CA ARG A 53 -6.77 2.57 17.44
C ARG A 53 -7.66 1.48 16.84
N VAL A 54 -8.92 1.77 16.53
CA VAL A 54 -9.86 0.81 15.94
C VAL A 54 -9.41 0.38 14.54
N SER A 55 -8.71 1.26 13.82
CA SER A 55 -8.07 0.93 12.54
C SER A 55 -6.64 0.35 12.68
N GLY A 56 -6.05 0.34 13.88
CA GLY A 56 -4.68 -0.07 14.16
C GLY A 56 -4.59 -1.24 15.13
N SER A 57 -5.23 -2.37 14.82
CA SER A 57 -5.24 -3.55 15.69
C SER A 57 -3.89 -4.27 15.84
N MET A 58 -2.76 -3.76 15.30
CA MET A 58 -1.43 -4.32 15.58
C MET A 58 -0.31 -3.25 15.59
N CYS A 59 -0.17 -2.48 16.68
CA CYS A 59 1.15 -2.09 17.21
C CYS A 59 1.05 -1.40 18.58
N ASN A 60 1.47 -2.10 19.65
CA ASN A 60 1.65 -1.54 20.99
C ASN A 60 3.00 -0.80 21.10
N VAL A 61 3.27 0.17 20.23
CA VAL A 61 4.48 0.99 20.31
C VAL A 61 4.07 2.44 20.51
N ALA A 62 4.52 3.03 21.62
CA ALA A 62 4.36 4.46 21.90
C ALA A 62 4.81 5.29 20.69
N PRO A 63 4.08 6.36 20.31
CA PRO A 63 4.36 7.09 19.09
C PRO A 63 5.72 7.79 19.21
N LYS A 64 6.70 7.35 18.42
CA LYS A 64 8.02 8.00 18.29
C LYS A 64 8.04 9.11 17.23
N TYR A 65 6.93 9.32 16.53
CA TYR A 65 6.84 10.20 15.36
C TYR A 65 5.61 11.11 15.43
N SER A 66 5.73 12.31 14.86
CA SER A 66 4.69 13.33 14.79
C SER A 66 3.43 12.79 14.08
N THR A 67 2.27 13.33 14.45
CA THR A 67 0.94 12.91 13.94
C THR A 67 0.79 12.94 12.42
N ASP A 68 1.62 13.73 11.72
CA ASP A 68 1.60 13.91 10.26
C ASP A 68 2.11 12.68 9.49
N GLU A 69 3.15 12.02 9.99
CA GLU A 69 3.72 10.83 9.36
C GLU A 69 2.76 9.63 9.37
N ARG A 70 1.92 9.55 10.41
CA ARG A 70 0.93 8.47 10.58
C ARG A 70 -0.26 8.60 9.63
N SER A 71 -0.67 9.82 9.27
CA SER A 71 -1.71 10.04 8.25
C SER A 71 -1.25 9.63 6.85
N TYR A 72 0.00 9.90 6.52
CA TYR A 72 0.58 9.51 5.24
C TYR A 72 0.64 7.99 5.08
N GLN A 73 1.07 7.26 6.12
CA GLN A 73 1.10 5.80 6.06
C GLN A 73 -0.28 5.18 5.83
N ARG A 74 -1.32 5.68 6.52
CA ARG A 74 -2.70 5.22 6.30
C ARG A 74 -3.16 5.46 4.88
N PHE A 75 -2.84 6.63 4.32
CA PHE A 75 -3.17 6.94 2.94
C PHE A 75 -2.52 5.95 1.97
N VAL A 76 -1.24 5.64 2.16
CA VAL A 76 -0.54 4.63 1.36
C VAL A 76 -1.23 3.27 1.49
N ASP A 77 -1.53 2.83 2.72
CA ASP A 77 -2.18 1.54 2.98
C ASP A 77 -3.58 1.46 2.34
N TYR A 78 -4.38 2.53 2.42
CA TYR A 78 -5.70 2.58 1.80
C TYR A 78 -5.64 2.59 0.28
N VAL A 79 -4.68 3.32 -0.31
CA VAL A 79 -4.53 3.38 -1.76
C VAL A 79 -4.08 2.02 -2.30
N THR A 80 -3.10 1.36 -1.67
CA THR A 80 -2.66 0.02 -2.09
C THR A 80 -3.78 -0.99 -1.93
N GLN A 81 -4.50 -0.98 -0.80
CA GLN A 81 -5.65 -1.88 -0.60
C GLN A 81 -6.76 -1.65 -1.64
N ALA A 82 -7.09 -0.40 -1.94
CA ALA A 82 -8.10 -0.06 -2.94
C ALA A 82 -7.69 -0.53 -4.36
N ILE A 83 -6.40 -0.44 -4.68
CA ILE A 83 -5.86 -0.97 -5.94
C ILE A 83 -6.01 -2.50 -5.98
N ASP A 84 -5.64 -3.19 -4.91
CA ASP A 84 -5.74 -4.66 -4.86
C ASP A 84 -7.19 -5.13 -5.04
N GLU A 85 -8.14 -4.51 -4.33
CA GLU A 85 -9.55 -4.87 -4.41
C GLU A 85 -10.15 -4.56 -5.79
N HIS A 86 -10.03 -3.32 -6.26
CA HIS A 86 -10.74 -2.85 -7.44
C HIS A 86 -10.04 -3.14 -8.75
N LEU A 87 -8.71 -3.27 -8.75
CA LEU A 87 -7.96 -3.63 -9.94
C LEU A 87 -7.67 -5.12 -9.94
N LEU A 88 -6.90 -5.65 -9.00
CA LEU A 88 -6.40 -7.03 -9.11
C LEU A 88 -7.52 -8.06 -8.96
N TYR A 89 -8.25 -8.04 -7.84
CA TYR A 89 -9.25 -9.08 -7.56
C TYR A 89 -10.50 -8.94 -8.43
N ALA A 90 -10.98 -7.72 -8.64
CA ALA A 90 -12.12 -7.50 -9.54
C ALA A 90 -11.77 -7.85 -11.00
N PHE A 91 -10.55 -7.56 -11.45
CA PHE A 91 -10.10 -7.97 -12.79
C PHE A 91 -9.96 -9.48 -12.88
N GLU A 92 -9.33 -10.14 -11.92
CA GLU A 92 -9.19 -11.60 -11.89
C GLU A 92 -10.55 -12.30 -11.97
N ALA A 93 -11.52 -11.83 -11.17
CA ALA A 93 -12.87 -12.39 -11.13
C ALA A 93 -13.63 -12.25 -12.46
N THR A 94 -13.31 -11.22 -13.26
CA THR A 94 -13.99 -10.93 -14.52
C THR A 94 -13.24 -11.41 -15.76
N LEU A 95 -11.92 -11.59 -15.67
CA LEU A 95 -11.03 -11.90 -16.79
C LEU A 95 -11.43 -13.18 -17.52
N LEU A 96 -11.65 -14.27 -16.78
CA LEU A 96 -11.95 -15.55 -17.41
C LEU A 96 -13.30 -15.52 -18.15
N ASN A 97 -14.32 -14.94 -17.53
CA ASN A 97 -15.66 -14.85 -18.11
C ASN A 97 -15.65 -13.97 -19.36
N THR A 98 -15.04 -12.78 -19.28
CA THR A 98 -14.92 -11.86 -20.42
C THR A 98 -14.13 -12.45 -21.57
N LEU A 99 -13.05 -13.20 -21.29
CA LEU A 99 -12.27 -13.88 -22.31
C LEU A 99 -13.03 -15.06 -22.93
N ALA A 100 -13.75 -15.85 -22.12
CA ALA A 100 -14.56 -16.96 -22.61
C ALA A 100 -15.70 -16.48 -23.52
N GLU A 101 -16.36 -15.37 -23.16
CA GLU A 101 -17.39 -14.73 -23.97
C GLU A 101 -16.81 -14.08 -25.23
N GLY A 102 -15.72 -13.31 -25.10
CA GLY A 102 -15.08 -12.60 -26.21
C GLY A 102 -14.48 -13.53 -27.27
N LEU A 103 -13.92 -14.67 -26.86
CA LEU A 103 -13.46 -15.73 -27.76
C LEU A 103 -14.60 -16.65 -28.25
N GLY A 104 -15.81 -16.48 -27.71
CA GLY A 104 -16.97 -17.30 -28.07
C GLY A 104 -16.80 -18.79 -27.73
N LEU A 105 -16.08 -19.10 -26.64
CA LEU A 105 -15.80 -20.47 -26.18
C LEU A 105 -17.02 -21.15 -25.56
N THR A 106 -18.02 -20.38 -25.15
CA THR A 106 -19.29 -20.86 -24.57
C THR A 106 -20.41 -21.04 -25.60
N ALA A 107 -20.18 -20.68 -26.87
CA ALA A 107 -21.18 -20.76 -27.93
C ALA A 107 -21.20 -22.13 -28.62
N GLU A 108 -22.30 -22.46 -29.32
CA GLU A 108 -22.46 -23.76 -30.01
C GLU A 108 -21.33 -24.05 -31.03
N ASP A 109 -20.85 -23.02 -31.72
CA ASP A 109 -19.72 -23.11 -32.67
C ASP A 109 -18.31 -23.02 -32.01
N ALA A 110 -18.20 -23.16 -30.69
CA ALA A 110 -16.93 -23.02 -29.98
C ALA A 110 -15.83 -23.93 -30.55
N GLY A 111 -16.17 -25.18 -30.90
CA GLY A 111 -15.21 -26.13 -31.48
C GLY A 111 -14.58 -25.64 -32.79
N ALA A 112 -15.40 -25.09 -33.70
CA ALA A 112 -14.92 -24.56 -34.97
C ALA A 112 -14.06 -23.30 -34.78
N ARG A 113 -14.40 -22.45 -33.81
CA ARG A 113 -13.60 -21.27 -33.45
C ARG A 113 -12.26 -21.64 -32.82
N CYS A 114 -12.25 -22.57 -31.87
CA CYS A 114 -11.02 -23.10 -31.27
C CYS A 114 -10.09 -23.69 -32.34
N ALA A 115 -10.64 -24.46 -33.28
CA ALA A 115 -9.86 -25.00 -34.39
C ALA A 115 -9.21 -23.91 -35.25
N ARG A 116 -9.89 -22.76 -35.43
CA ARG A 116 -9.33 -21.60 -36.13
C ARG A 116 -8.26 -20.89 -35.30
N TYR A 117 -8.47 -20.67 -34.00
CA TYR A 117 -7.48 -20.03 -33.13
C TYR A 117 -6.20 -20.86 -32.97
N LEU A 118 -6.34 -22.19 -33.01
CA LEU A 118 -5.23 -23.14 -32.92
C LEU A 118 -4.65 -23.51 -34.28
N ALA A 119 -5.19 -22.99 -35.38
CA ALA A 119 -4.64 -23.28 -36.71
C ALA A 119 -3.24 -22.67 -36.83
N GLU A 120 -2.24 -23.54 -36.95
CA GLU A 120 -0.85 -23.13 -37.19
C GLU A 120 -0.73 -22.41 -38.55
N ASP A 121 0.19 -21.46 -38.62
CA ASP A 121 0.63 -20.91 -39.91
C ASP A 121 1.30 -22.01 -40.75
N ALA A 122 1.08 -21.99 -42.07
CA ALA A 122 1.58 -22.97 -43.02
C ALA A 122 3.11 -23.13 -42.95
N ASP A 123 3.82 -22.01 -42.74
CA ASP A 123 5.28 -22.02 -42.60
C ASP A 123 5.74 -22.72 -41.32
N ILE A 124 5.01 -22.54 -40.21
CA ILE A 124 5.31 -23.19 -38.93
C ILE A 124 5.03 -24.69 -39.03
N ALA A 125 3.90 -25.05 -39.63
CA ALA A 125 3.54 -26.44 -39.88
C ALA A 125 4.57 -27.15 -40.75
N ALA A 126 5.03 -26.53 -41.84
CA ALA A 126 6.07 -27.08 -42.72
C ALA A 126 7.41 -27.28 -41.98
N ARG A 127 7.82 -26.30 -41.17
CA ARG A 127 9.03 -26.42 -40.32
C ARG A 127 8.90 -27.57 -39.32
N ARG A 128 7.73 -27.70 -38.66
CA ARG A 128 7.43 -28.77 -37.72
C ARG A 128 7.57 -30.14 -38.38
N GLU A 129 7.04 -30.31 -39.59
CA GLU A 129 7.17 -31.56 -40.35
C GLU A 129 8.61 -31.90 -40.70
N ILE A 130 9.40 -30.93 -41.17
CA ILE A 130 10.82 -31.12 -41.49
C ILE A 130 11.60 -31.56 -40.24
N LEU A 131 11.36 -30.92 -39.10
CA LEU A 131 12.02 -31.27 -37.84
C LEU A 131 11.60 -32.66 -37.36
N LEU A 132 10.32 -33.02 -37.46
CA LEU A 132 9.83 -34.35 -37.12
C LEU A 132 10.41 -35.44 -38.03
N ALA A 133 10.62 -35.15 -39.31
CA ALA A 133 11.27 -36.07 -40.24
C ALA A 133 12.75 -36.27 -39.87
N LYS A 134 13.47 -35.19 -39.57
CA LYS A 134 14.87 -35.25 -39.10
C LYS A 134 14.98 -36.03 -37.79
N LYS A 135 14.08 -35.77 -36.84
CA LYS A 135 14.01 -36.50 -35.57
C LYS A 135 13.79 -38.00 -35.81
N ARG A 136 12.79 -38.37 -36.60
CA ARG A 136 12.52 -39.78 -36.95
C ARG A 136 13.74 -40.47 -37.56
N ARG A 137 14.45 -39.79 -38.45
CA ARG A 137 15.69 -40.30 -39.04
C ARG A 137 16.78 -40.51 -37.98
N LEU A 138 16.95 -39.55 -37.09
CA LEU A 138 17.94 -39.62 -36.02
C LEU A 138 17.60 -40.73 -35.02
N ASP A 139 16.34 -40.85 -34.60
CA ASP A 139 15.86 -41.90 -33.70
C ASP A 139 16.08 -43.29 -34.31
N LYS A 140 15.91 -43.43 -35.63
CA LYS A 140 16.22 -44.68 -36.33
C LYS A 140 17.71 -44.98 -36.27
N VAL A 141 18.57 -44.03 -36.66
CA VAL A 141 20.02 -44.21 -36.61
C VAL A 141 20.48 -44.53 -35.19
N HIS A 142 19.93 -43.85 -34.19
CA HIS A 142 20.24 -44.09 -32.78
C HIS A 142 19.86 -45.51 -32.33
N LYS A 143 18.68 -46.00 -32.71
CA LYS A 143 18.27 -47.38 -32.44
C LYS A 143 19.17 -48.40 -33.12
N GLU A 144 19.54 -48.17 -34.38
CA GLU A 144 20.46 -49.06 -35.08
C GLU A 144 21.84 -49.07 -34.40
N LEU A 145 22.40 -47.90 -34.04
CA LEU A 145 23.67 -47.79 -33.31
C LEU A 145 23.63 -48.56 -31.97
N TYR A 146 22.54 -48.42 -31.23
CA TYR A 146 22.34 -49.15 -29.98
C TYR A 146 22.23 -50.66 -30.20
N ASN A 147 21.56 -51.10 -31.27
CA ASN A 147 21.50 -52.51 -31.67
C ASN A 147 22.88 -53.06 -32.07
N PHE A 148 23.77 -52.22 -32.61
CA PHE A 148 25.16 -52.56 -32.89
C PHE A 148 26.04 -52.61 -31.62
N GLY A 149 25.51 -52.25 -30.44
CA GLY A 149 26.22 -52.32 -29.17
C GLY A 149 27.14 -51.12 -28.88
N LEU A 150 26.92 -49.98 -29.54
CA LEU A 150 27.52 -48.69 -29.20
C LEU A 150 26.60 -47.84 -28.31
#